data_AF-A0A7S7UCJ4-F1
#
_entry.id   AF-A0A7S7UCJ4-F1
#
_cell.length_a   1.000
_cell.length_b   1.000
_cell.length_c   1.000
_cell.angle_alpha   90.00
_cell.angle_beta   90.00
_cell.angle_gamma   90.00
#
_symmetry.space_group_name_H-M   'P 1'
#
loop_
_entity.id
_entity.type
_entity.pdbx_description
1 polymer ?
#
loop_
_entity_poly.entity_id
_entity_poly.type
_entity_poly.pdbx_seq_one_letter_code
_entity_poly.pdbx_strand_id
1 'polypeptide(L)'
;MRKDEDDNVIGIYGAAFRLRENEEYLSATWAEFFQGATHDDRIVATVRAIRASNLDVRPKSGFAVGRVDGIKRACLDDPKKHKIRFIHEAEPDNPGHAALRGWPKDNDDLLNMLAEEVWCDAVLNVDIPA
;
A
#
# COMPACT_ATOMS: atom_id res chain seq x y z
N MET A 1 -5.55 8.02 8.30
CA MET A 1 -4.65 8.96 7.60
C MET A 1 -4.38 10.13 8.52
N ARG A 2 -3.19 10.73 8.44
CA ARG A 2 -2.85 11.96 9.14
C ARG A 2 -3.59 13.12 8.49
N LYS A 3 -4.10 14.03 9.30
CA LYS A 3 -4.82 15.20 8.84
C LYS A 3 -4.28 16.47 9.50
N ASP A 4 -4.41 17.60 8.81
CA ASP A 4 -4.19 18.91 9.40
C ASP A 4 -5.43 19.42 10.17
N GLU A 5 -5.38 20.67 10.64
CA GLU A 5 -6.46 21.31 11.39
C GLU A 5 -7.74 21.53 10.55
N ASP A 6 -7.60 21.54 9.22
CA ASP A 6 -8.68 21.74 8.24
C ASP A 6 -9.23 20.43 7.68
N ASP A 7 -8.90 19.29 8.32
CA ASP A 7 -9.33 17.95 7.94
C ASP A 7 -8.74 17.42 6.60
N ASN A 8 -7.77 18.12 6.01
CA ASN A 8 -7.08 17.70 4.79
C ASN A 8 -6.13 16.54 5.10
N VAL A 9 -6.04 15.56 4.20
CA VAL A 9 -5.11 14.44 4.37
C VAL A 9 -3.69 14.90 4.04
N ILE A 10 -2.81 14.84 5.04
CA ILE A 10 -1.39 15.21 4.94
C ILE A 10 -0.44 14.00 4.98
N GLY A 11 -0.98 12.79 5.01
CA GLY A 11 -0.20 11.57 4.85
C GLY A 11 -0.80 10.33 5.52
N ILE A 12 0.02 9.29 5.61
CA ILE A 12 -0.39 7.96 6.09
C ILE A 12 0.22 7.74 7.48
N TYR A 13 -0.49 7.02 8.35
CA TYR A 13 0.09 6.59 9.63
C TYR A 13 0.92 5.33 9.39
N GLY A 14 2.11 5.21 9.98
CA GLY A 14 2.91 3.99 9.90
C GLY A 14 2.16 2.74 10.36
N ALA A 15 1.30 2.89 11.37
CA ALA A 15 0.43 1.83 11.86
C ALA A 15 -0.52 1.23 10.79
N ALA A 16 -0.80 1.95 9.69
CA ALA A 16 -1.59 1.42 8.57
C ALA A 16 -0.86 0.28 7.83
N PHE A 17 0.46 0.19 7.96
CA PHE A 17 1.29 -0.87 7.38
C PHE A 17 1.64 -1.98 8.37
N ARG A 18 1.11 -1.94 9.60
CA ARG A 18 1.35 -3.01 10.58
C ARG A 18 0.50 -4.24 10.21
N LEU A 19 1.14 -5.40 10.21
CA LEU A 19 0.41 -6.67 10.05
C LEU A 19 -0.43 -6.96 11.28
N ARG A 20 -1.65 -7.45 11.05
CA ARG A 20 -2.50 -8.01 12.11
C ARG A 20 -1.93 -9.36 12.55
N GLU A 21 -2.34 -9.84 13.73
CA GLU A 21 -1.80 -11.08 14.31
C GLU A 21 -1.87 -12.31 13.38
N ASN A 22 -2.87 -12.36 12.50
CA ASN A 22 -3.09 -13.46 11.56
C ASN A 22 -2.62 -13.18 10.12
N GLU A 23 -1.89 -12.08 9.89
CA GLU A 23 -1.38 -11.72 8.57
C GLU A 23 0.11 -12.07 8.48
N GLU A 24 0.48 -12.84 7.44
CA GLU A 24 1.87 -13.23 7.20
C GLU A 24 2.61 -12.26 6.27
N TYR A 25 1.87 -11.42 5.56
CA TYR A 25 2.38 -10.52 4.54
C TYR A 25 1.48 -9.29 4.42
N LEU A 26 2.05 -8.21 3.91
CA LEU A 26 1.29 -7.01 3.57
C LEU A 26 0.71 -7.20 2.16
N SER A 27 -0.62 -7.14 2.03
CA SER A 27 -1.30 -7.25 0.74
C SER A 27 -1.15 -5.94 -0.04
N ALA A 28 -0.86 -6.04 -1.33
CA ALA A 28 -0.77 -4.92 -2.24
C ALA A 28 -1.26 -5.34 -3.63
N THR A 29 -1.42 -4.36 -4.52
CA THR A 29 -1.76 -4.60 -5.93
C THR A 29 -0.75 -3.88 -6.81
N TRP A 30 -0.20 -4.58 -7.78
CA TRP A 30 0.78 -4.03 -8.71
C TRP A 30 0.08 -3.13 -9.75
N ALA A 31 0.28 -1.82 -9.65
CA ALA A 31 -0.41 -0.85 -10.51
C ALA A 31 -0.06 -1.02 -12.00
N GLU A 32 1.19 -1.31 -12.33
CA GLU A 32 1.63 -1.52 -13.72
C GLU A 32 1.17 -2.85 -14.33
N PHE A 33 0.51 -3.72 -13.56
CA PHE A 33 -0.20 -4.87 -14.11
C PHE A 33 -1.37 -4.41 -15.01
N PHE A 34 -2.04 -3.33 -14.63
CA PHE A 34 -3.19 -2.81 -15.36
C PHE A 34 -2.76 -1.91 -16.51
N GLN A 35 -3.42 -2.07 -17.65
CA GLN A 35 -3.25 -1.19 -18.80
C GLN A 35 -3.97 0.14 -18.56
N GLY A 36 -3.38 1.23 -19.05
CA GLY A 36 -3.95 2.57 -18.95
C GLY A 36 -3.07 3.59 -19.67
N ALA A 37 -3.69 4.57 -20.30
CA ALA A 37 -2.99 5.62 -21.05
C ALA A 37 -2.25 6.57 -20.09
N THR A 38 -2.82 6.79 -18.91
CA THR A 38 -2.28 7.66 -17.86
C THR A 38 -1.95 6.89 -16.58
N HIS A 39 -1.24 7.54 -15.66
CA HIS A 39 -1.02 7.01 -14.32
C HIS A 39 -2.35 6.84 -13.56
N ASP A 40 -3.21 7.86 -13.62
CA ASP A 40 -4.51 7.88 -12.95
C ASP A 40 -5.42 6.74 -13.42
N ASP A 41 -5.43 6.43 -14.72
CA ASP A 41 -6.19 5.28 -15.26
C ASP A 41 -5.77 3.97 -14.58
N ARG A 42 -4.46 3.77 -14.37
CA ARG A 42 -3.92 2.57 -13.74
C ARG A 42 -4.24 2.53 -12.25
N ILE A 43 -4.18 3.67 -11.57
CA ILE A 43 -4.58 3.78 -10.16
C ILE A 43 -6.07 3.46 -10.00
N VAL A 44 -6.95 4.01 -10.85
CA VAL A 44 -8.39 3.70 -10.84
C VAL A 44 -8.62 2.20 -11.03
N ALA A 45 -7.97 1.58 -12.01
CA ALA A 45 -8.07 0.13 -12.25
C ALA A 45 -7.57 -0.70 -11.05
N THR A 46 -6.46 -0.28 -10.44
CA THR A 46 -5.86 -0.91 -9.26
C THR A 46 -6.81 -0.86 -8.06
N VAL A 47 -7.39 0.31 -7.79
CA VAL A 47 -8.35 0.49 -6.69
C VAL A 47 -9.61 -0.35 -6.94
N ARG A 48 -10.09 -0.42 -8.17
CA ARG A 48 -11.23 -1.30 -8.52
C ARG A 48 -10.93 -2.78 -8.29
N ALA A 49 -9.73 -3.25 -8.63
CA ALA A 49 -9.32 -4.63 -8.33
C ALA A 49 -9.24 -4.89 -6.82
N ILE A 50 -8.74 -3.94 -6.03
CA ILE A 50 -8.72 -4.05 -4.56
C ILE A 50 -10.13 -4.07 -3.98
N ARG A 51 -11.05 -3.25 -4.51
CA ARG A 51 -12.48 -3.26 -4.08
C ARG A 51 -13.19 -4.57 -4.40
N ALA A 52 -12.78 -5.24 -5.48
CA ALA A 52 -13.36 -6.51 -5.91
C ALA A 52 -12.82 -7.70 -5.10
N SER A 53 -11.69 -7.53 -4.40
CA SER A 53 -11.09 -8.61 -3.63
C SER A 53 -11.81 -8.85 -2.29
N ASN A 54 -11.36 -9.86 -1.55
CA ASN A 54 -11.90 -10.19 -0.23
C ASN A 54 -11.53 -9.19 0.90
N LEU A 55 -10.95 -8.02 0.57
CA LEU A 55 -10.63 -6.98 1.55
C LEU A 55 -11.87 -6.14 1.91
N ASP A 56 -12.02 -5.80 3.20
CA ASP A 56 -13.07 -4.88 3.67
C ASP A 56 -12.71 -3.42 3.32
N VAL A 57 -12.97 -3.04 2.07
CA VAL A 57 -12.72 -1.70 1.55
C VAL A 57 -13.97 -0.82 1.74
N ARG A 58 -13.98 -0.03 2.81
CA ARG A 58 -15.10 0.87 3.12
C ARG A 58 -14.99 2.20 2.37
N PRO A 59 -16.09 2.97 2.24
CA PRO A 59 -16.07 4.26 1.54
C PRO A 59 -15.01 5.24 2.08
N LYS A 60 -14.77 5.25 3.39
CA LYS A 60 -13.77 6.13 4.03
C LYS A 60 -12.33 5.58 4.04
N SER A 61 -12.08 4.44 3.39
CA SER A 61 -10.73 3.90 3.25
C SER A 61 -9.87 4.79 2.36
N GLY A 62 -8.56 4.64 2.47
CA GLY A 62 -7.58 5.22 1.55
C GLY A 62 -6.55 4.18 1.15
N PHE A 63 -5.85 4.44 0.06
CA PHE A 63 -4.83 3.58 -0.51
C PHE A 63 -3.49 4.31 -0.51
N ALA A 64 -2.45 3.59 -0.11
CA ALA A 64 -1.08 4.04 -0.22
C ALA A 64 -0.50 3.62 -1.57
N VAL A 65 0.18 4.53 -2.27
CA VAL A 65 0.94 4.23 -3.48
C VAL A 65 2.41 4.44 -3.17
N GLY A 66 3.24 3.51 -3.60
CA GLY A 66 4.67 3.54 -3.32
C GLY A 66 5.46 2.75 -4.35
N ARG A 67 6.70 3.15 -4.55
CA ARG A 67 7.60 2.50 -5.52
C ARG A 67 8.38 1.37 -4.88
N VAL A 68 8.41 0.22 -5.55
CA VAL A 68 9.06 -1.01 -5.07
C VAL A 68 10.53 -0.81 -4.70
N ASP A 69 11.27 -0.03 -5.49
CA ASP A 69 12.68 0.26 -5.25
C ASP A 69 12.91 1.07 -3.97
N GLY A 70 12.11 2.11 -3.75
CA GLY A 70 12.14 2.93 -2.54
C GLY A 70 11.87 2.10 -1.28
N ILE A 71 10.82 1.27 -1.30
CA ILE A 71 10.43 0.43 -0.15
C ILE A 71 11.53 -0.59 0.16
N LYS A 72 12.07 -1.27 -0.86
CA LYS A 72 13.16 -2.24 -0.67
C LYS A 72 14.39 -1.59 -0.06
N ARG A 73 14.77 -0.41 -0.57
CA ARG A 73 15.93 0.33 -0.07
C ARG A 73 15.73 0.74 1.38
N ALA A 74 14.59 1.35 1.71
CA ALA A 74 14.28 1.77 3.07
C ALA A 74 14.33 0.59 4.07
N CYS A 75 13.74 -0.56 3.73
CA CYS A 75 13.80 -1.76 4.57
C CYS A 75 15.23 -2.35 4.68
N LEU A 76 16.04 -2.25 3.63
CA LEU A 76 17.42 -2.73 3.63
C LEU A 76 18.38 -1.76 4.35
N ASP A 77 18.08 -0.47 4.39
CA ASP A 77 18.91 0.53 5.05
C ASP A 77 18.75 0.48 6.57
N ASP A 78 17.59 0.03 7.08
CA ASP A 78 17.33 -0.24 8.50
C ASP A 78 18.42 -1.13 9.15
N PRO A 79 18.80 -0.90 10.43
CA PRO A 79 19.83 -1.69 11.11
C PRO A 79 19.57 -3.21 11.15
N LYS A 80 18.31 -3.65 11.17
CA LYS A 80 17.93 -5.07 11.14
C LYS A 80 17.96 -5.66 9.74
N LYS A 81 18.18 -4.85 8.69
CA LYS A 81 18.33 -5.29 7.28
C LYS A 81 17.17 -6.14 6.79
N HIS A 82 15.95 -5.62 6.91
CA HIS A 82 14.73 -6.32 6.51
C HIS A 82 14.72 -6.65 5.01
N LYS A 83 14.91 -7.93 4.67
CA LYS A 83 14.90 -8.42 3.27
C LYS A 83 13.49 -8.74 2.81
N ILE A 84 12.77 -7.70 2.38
CA ILE A 84 11.43 -7.86 1.85
C ILE A 84 11.41 -8.44 0.43
N ARG A 85 10.34 -9.17 0.10
CA ARG A 85 10.09 -9.70 -1.24
C ARG A 85 8.70 -9.30 -1.70
N PHE A 86 8.61 -8.82 -2.92
CA PHE A 86 7.34 -8.57 -3.62
C PHE A 86 7.10 -9.78 -4.51
N ILE A 87 6.07 -10.56 -4.21
CA ILE A 87 5.73 -11.76 -4.95
C ILE A 87 4.38 -11.51 -5.61
N HIS A 88 4.34 -11.62 -6.94
CA HIS A 88 3.08 -11.61 -7.67
C HIS A 88 2.32 -12.91 -7.34
N GLU A 89 1.18 -12.78 -6.68
CA GLU A 89 0.32 -13.87 -6.23
C GLU A 89 -1.09 -13.54 -6.72
N ALA A 90 -1.31 -13.64 -8.03
CA ALA A 90 -2.58 -13.28 -8.67
C ALA A 90 -3.76 -14.04 -8.03
N GLU A 91 -4.82 -13.30 -7.71
CA GLU A 91 -6.07 -13.85 -7.19
C GLU A 91 -7.17 -13.76 -8.28
N PRO A 92 -8.20 -14.63 -8.24
CA PRO A 92 -9.26 -14.62 -9.25
C PRO A 92 -10.01 -13.28 -9.35
N ASP A 93 -10.13 -12.57 -8.24
CA ASP A 93 -10.78 -11.26 -8.06
C ASP A 93 -9.81 -10.07 -8.18
N ASN A 94 -8.51 -10.31 -7.97
CA ASN A 94 -7.45 -9.32 -8.14
C ASN A 94 -6.23 -9.93 -8.86
N PRO A 95 -6.18 -9.86 -10.21
CA PRO A 95 -5.10 -10.46 -10.99
C PRO A 95 -3.75 -9.75 -10.80
N GLY A 96 -3.78 -8.51 -10.30
CA GLY A 96 -2.58 -7.73 -9.97
C GLY A 96 -2.11 -7.92 -8.52
N HIS A 97 -2.73 -8.80 -7.73
CA HIS A 97 -2.39 -8.99 -6.32
C HIS A 97 -0.92 -9.38 -6.12
N ALA A 98 -0.29 -8.74 -5.13
CA ALA A 98 1.08 -9.00 -4.74
C ALA A 98 1.22 -9.09 -3.22
N ALA A 99 1.94 -10.10 -2.76
CA ALA A 99 2.27 -10.29 -1.36
C ALA A 99 3.65 -9.71 -1.03
N LEU A 100 3.69 -8.76 -0.08
CA LEU A 100 4.94 -8.23 0.46
C LEU A 100 5.36 -9.07 1.67
N ARG A 101 6.26 -10.02 1.44
CA ARG A 101 6.74 -10.98 2.44
C ARG A 101 8.02 -10.50 3.12
N GLY A 102 8.25 -10.92 4.37
CA GLY A 102 9.40 -10.50 5.17
C GLY A 102 9.26 -9.08 5.73
N TRP A 103 8.01 -8.60 5.83
CA TRP A 103 7.65 -7.25 6.26
C TRP A 103 8.12 -6.95 7.69
N PRO A 104 8.58 -5.72 8.01
CA PRO A 104 9.04 -5.34 9.35
C PRO A 104 7.89 -5.13 10.34
N LYS A 105 7.14 -6.19 10.64
CA LYS A 105 5.89 -6.15 11.42
C LYS A 105 6.00 -5.57 12.85
N ASP A 106 7.19 -5.65 13.47
CA ASP A 106 7.47 -5.22 14.85
C ASP A 106 8.45 -4.02 14.90
N ASN A 107 8.53 -3.22 13.84
CA ASN A 107 9.45 -2.08 13.75
C ASN A 107 8.68 -0.78 13.44
N ASP A 108 8.00 -0.24 14.44
CA ASP A 108 7.13 0.93 14.30
C ASP A 108 7.87 2.17 13.76
N ASP A 109 9.13 2.35 14.15
CA ASP A 109 9.96 3.46 13.66
C ASP A 109 10.16 3.36 12.14
N LEU A 110 10.49 2.16 11.64
CA LEU A 110 10.61 1.91 10.21
C LEU A 110 9.26 2.06 9.50
N LEU A 111 8.16 1.61 10.09
CA LEU A 111 6.83 1.76 9.50
C LEU A 111 6.41 3.24 9.39
N ASN A 112 6.74 4.06 10.39
CA ASN A 112 6.49 5.49 10.36
C ASN A 112 7.34 6.19 9.29
N MET A 113 8.64 5.89 9.21
CA MET A 113 9.51 6.43 8.16
C MET A 113 9.02 6.03 6.76
N LEU A 114 8.64 4.76 6.57
CA LEU A 114 8.07 4.30 5.30
C LEU A 114 6.81 5.09 4.92
N ALA A 115 5.92 5.35 5.88
CA ALA A 115 4.70 6.13 5.65
C ALA A 115 4.98 7.60 5.33
N GLU A 116 6.05 8.17 5.85
CA GLU A 116 6.44 9.56 5.65
C GLU A 116 7.18 9.79 4.33
N GLU A 117 8.10 8.88 3.98
CA GLU A 117 9.09 9.14 2.94
C GLU A 117 8.89 8.29 1.67
N VAL A 118 8.19 7.15 1.78
CA VAL A 118 8.15 6.15 0.70
C VAL A 118 6.74 5.93 0.16
N TRP A 119 5.75 5.91 1.05
CA TRP A 119 4.32 5.77 0.72
C TRP A 119 3.63 7.15 0.73
N CYS A 120 4.23 8.13 0.07
CA CYS A 120 3.82 9.53 0.17
C CYS A 120 2.56 9.87 -0.65
N ASP A 121 2.22 9.06 -1.65
CA ASP A 121 1.00 9.24 -2.43
C ASP A 121 -0.17 8.49 -1.79
N ALA A 122 -1.23 9.24 -1.44
CA ALA A 122 -2.45 8.70 -0.87
C ALA A 122 -3.63 8.96 -1.80
N VAL A 123 -4.43 7.93 -2.05
CA VAL A 123 -5.64 7.99 -2.87
C VAL A 123 -6.83 7.69 -1.98
N LEU A 124 -7.80 8.60 -1.88
CA LEU A 124 -9.00 8.33 -1.11
C LEU A 124 -9.95 7.45 -1.92
N ASN A 125 -10.58 6.49 -1.25
CA ASN A 125 -11.52 5.60 -1.91
C ASN A 125 -12.72 6.38 -2.48
N VAL A 126 -13.15 7.47 -1.85
CA VAL A 126 -14.25 8.31 -2.34
C VAL A 126 -13.94 9.04 -3.64
N ASP A 127 -12.66 9.27 -3.95
CA ASP A 127 -12.24 10.04 -5.14
C ASP A 127 -12.19 9.16 -6.40
N ILE A 128 -12.19 7.83 -6.22
CA ILE A 128 -12.17 6.88 -7.33
C ILE A 128 -13.62 6.53 -7.69
N PRO A 129 -14.07 6.80 -8.93
CA PRO A 129 -15.41 6.44 -9.38
C PRO A 129 -15.71 4.96 -9.15
N ALA A 130 -17.00 4.63 -8.97
CA ALA A 130 -17.46 3.24 -8.90
C ALA A 130 -16.96 2.45 -10.12
#